data_AF-A0A2H6CVD4-F1
#
_entry.id   AF-A0A2H6CVD4-F1
#
_cell.length_a   1.000
_cell.length_b   1.000
_cell.length_c   1.000
_cell.angle_alpha   90.00
_cell.angle_beta   90.00
_cell.angle_gamma   90.00
#
_symmetry.space_group_name_H-M   'P 1'
#
loop_
_entity.id
_entity.type
_entity.pdbx_description
1 polymer ?
#
loop_
_entity_poly.entity_id
_entity_poly.type
_entity_poly.pdbx_seq_one_letter_code
_entity_poly.pdbx_strand_id
1 'polypeptide(L)'
;MSVFHLENASAFLLLTEYHQQGKIQAIGVSNFYSDRLVDLAECSTVTPAINQVELHLFYQQKELEKLAQLDSHQTLFMDHHNPEVIKELTKLGKIETMDK
;
A
#
# COMPACT_ATOMS: atom_id res chain seq x y z
N MET A 1 -19.02 6.32 -12.38
CA MET A 1 -17.81 6.42 -13.23
C MET A 1 -16.66 6.73 -12.27
N SER A 2 -16.06 5.69 -11.68
CA SER A 2 -14.97 5.86 -10.73
C SER A 2 -13.73 6.27 -11.51
N VAL A 3 -13.19 7.46 -11.20
CA VAL A 3 -11.89 7.91 -11.71
C VAL A 3 -10.84 7.12 -10.94
N PHE A 4 -10.56 5.90 -11.39
CA PHE A 4 -9.44 5.12 -10.89
C PHE A 4 -8.17 5.93 -11.12
N HIS A 5 -7.45 6.27 -10.04
CA HIS A 5 -6.17 6.96 -10.12
C HIS A 5 -5.06 5.98 -10.54
N LEU A 6 -5.20 5.43 -11.76
CA LEU A 6 -4.44 4.31 -12.34
C LEU A 6 -3.00 4.64 -12.75
N GLU A 7 -2.63 5.92 -12.84
CA GLU A 7 -1.31 6.30 -13.34
C GLU A 7 -0.18 5.80 -12.43
N ASN A 8 -0.38 5.81 -11.10
CA ASN A 8 0.66 5.39 -10.16
C ASN A 8 0.74 3.86 -9.99
N ALA A 9 -0.38 3.15 -10.15
CA ALA A 9 -0.42 1.69 -10.03
C ALA A 9 0.33 1.02 -11.18
N SER A 10 0.14 1.49 -12.42
CA SER A 10 0.83 0.97 -13.60
C SER A 10 2.36 1.12 -13.52
N ALA A 11 2.85 2.24 -13.00
CA ALA A 11 4.28 2.44 -12.77
C ALA A 11 4.86 1.43 -11.76
N PHE A 12 4.14 1.14 -10.68
CA PHE A 12 4.58 0.17 -9.69
C PHE A 12 4.58 -1.27 -10.23
N LEU A 13 3.63 -1.63 -11.07
CA LEU A 13 3.60 -2.93 -11.74
C LEU A 13 4.80 -3.12 -12.67
N LEU A 14 5.18 -2.09 -13.42
CA LEU A 14 6.40 -2.14 -14.22
C LEU A 14 7.63 -2.37 -13.33
N LEU A 15 7.77 -1.63 -12.23
CA LEU A 15 8.86 -1.82 -11.27
C LEU A 15 8.86 -3.23 -10.67
N THR A 16 7.69 -3.82 -10.47
CA THR A 16 7.51 -5.21 -10.01
C THR A 16 8.08 -6.22 -10.99
N GLU A 17 7.85 -6.05 -12.29
CA GLU A 17 8.45 -6.90 -13.33
C GLU A 17 9.98 -6.81 -13.32
N TYR A 18 10.53 -5.59 -13.20
CA TYR A 18 11.99 -5.39 -13.12
C TYR A 18 12.60 -5.98 -11.84
N HIS A 19 11.88 -5.92 -10.73
CA HIS A 19 12.27 -6.55 -9.47
C HIS A 19 12.29 -8.07 -9.58
N GLN A 20 11.25 -8.68 -10.17
CA GLN A 20 11.18 -10.13 -10.42
C GLN A 20 12.27 -10.62 -11.38
N GLN A 21 12.67 -9.79 -12.34
CA GLN A 21 13.81 -10.06 -13.23
C GLN A 21 15.18 -9.91 -12.53
N GLY A 22 15.21 -9.53 -11.25
CA GLY A 22 16.44 -9.32 -10.48
C GLY A 22 17.24 -8.08 -10.87
N LYS A 23 16.66 -7.17 -11.69
CA LYS A 23 17.32 -5.92 -12.09
C LYS A 23 17.27 -4.85 -11.01
N ILE A 24 16.28 -4.94 -10.12
CA ILE A 24 16.07 -4.04 -9.00
C ILE A 24 15.95 -4.91 -7.74
N GLN A 25 16.64 -4.53 -6.65
CA GLN A 25 16.67 -5.31 -5.41
C GLN A 25 15.46 -5.06 -4.50
N ALA A 26 14.88 -3.86 -4.55
CA ALA A 26 13.72 -3.47 -3.75
C ALA A 26 12.95 -2.35 -4.45
N ILE A 27 11.63 -2.36 -4.31
CA ILE A 27 10.72 -1.34 -4.84
C ILE A 27 9.86 -0.80 -3.71
N GLY A 28 9.47 0.47 -3.78
CA GLY A 28 8.69 1.13 -2.74
C GLY A 28 7.82 2.24 -3.33
N VAL A 29 7.02 2.86 -2.47
CA VAL A 29 6.11 3.95 -2.82
C VAL A 29 6.38 5.17 -1.94
N SER A 30 5.80 6.31 -2.31
CA SER A 30 5.93 7.55 -1.57
C SER A 30 4.60 8.29 -1.55
N ASN A 31 4.21 8.78 -0.38
CA ASN A 31 2.93 9.46 -0.13
C ASN A 31 1.69 8.62 -0.44
N PHE A 32 1.73 7.32 -0.17
CA PHE A 32 0.55 6.45 -0.28
C PHE A 32 -0.19 6.41 1.05
N TYR A 33 -1.50 6.70 1.01
CA TYR A 33 -2.40 6.65 2.17
C TYR A 33 -3.28 5.39 2.09
N SER A 34 -4.14 5.17 3.09
CA SER A 34 -4.96 3.95 3.28
C SER A 34 -5.65 3.47 1.99
N ASP A 35 -6.32 4.38 1.30
CA ASP A 35 -7.00 4.15 0.02
C ASP A 35 -6.03 3.64 -1.07
N ARG A 36 -4.91 4.35 -1.27
CA ARG A 36 -3.93 4.00 -2.32
C ARG A 36 -3.15 2.73 -2.01
N LEU A 37 -2.95 2.40 -0.73
CA LEU A 37 -2.31 1.16 -0.32
C LEU A 37 -3.23 -0.04 -0.57
N VAL A 38 -4.55 0.11 -0.38
CA VAL A 38 -5.51 -0.94 -0.73
C VAL A 38 -5.58 -1.13 -2.24
N ASP A 39 -5.70 -0.04 -3.01
CA ASP A 39 -5.67 -0.12 -4.49
C ASP A 39 -4.41 -0.86 -4.98
N LEU A 40 -3.26 -0.56 -4.37
CA LEU A 40 -2.00 -1.21 -4.70
C LEU A 40 -1.99 -2.70 -4.34
N ALA A 41 -2.53 -3.06 -3.18
CA ALA A 41 -2.65 -4.44 -2.73
C ALA A 41 -3.59 -5.27 -3.61
N GLU A 42 -4.63 -4.65 -4.18
CA GLU A 42 -5.53 -5.32 -5.13
C GLU A 42 -4.88 -5.53 -6.51
N CYS A 43 -3.98 -4.63 -6.90
CA CYS A 43 -3.37 -4.64 -8.23
C CYS A 43 -2.04 -5.41 -8.31
N SER A 44 -1.26 -5.50 -7.23
CA SER A 44 0.10 -6.03 -7.21
C SER A 44 0.25 -7.22 -6.26
N THR A 45 1.04 -8.21 -6.65
CA THR A 45 1.42 -9.35 -5.79
C THR A 45 2.73 -9.11 -5.01
N VAL A 46 3.39 -7.96 -5.24
CA VAL A 46 4.63 -7.60 -4.56
C VAL A 46 4.36 -6.47 -3.58
N THR A 47 4.74 -6.73 -2.32
CA THR A 47 4.68 -5.75 -1.25
C THR A 47 5.76 -4.67 -1.39
N PRO A 48 5.40 -3.37 -1.39
CA PRO A 48 6.40 -2.32 -1.40
C PRO A 48 7.25 -2.40 -0.13
N ALA A 49 8.57 -2.35 -0.28
CA ALA A 49 9.51 -2.43 0.84
C ALA A 49 9.40 -1.21 1.77
N ILE A 50 9.10 -0.04 1.22
CA ILE A 50 8.91 1.21 1.96
C ILE A 50 7.75 2.04 1.41
N ASN A 51 7.07 2.77 2.29
CA ASN A 51 6.21 3.89 1.93
C ASN A 51 6.78 5.18 2.56
N GLN A 52 7.44 6.01 1.76
CA GLN A 52 8.05 7.23 2.26
C GLN A 52 6.99 8.33 2.39
N VAL A 53 6.77 8.83 3.61
CA VAL A 53 5.78 9.87 3.89
C VAL A 53 6.39 11.03 4.67
N GLU A 54 5.80 12.21 4.51
CA GLU A 54 6.16 13.36 5.34
C GLU A 54 5.75 13.11 6.80
N LEU A 55 6.69 13.33 7.73
CA LEU A 55 6.50 13.16 9.16
C LEU A 55 7.29 14.24 9.91
N HIS A 56 6.64 14.96 10.82
CA HIS A 56 7.30 15.90 11.72
C HIS A 56 6.48 16.09 13.02
N LEU A 57 7.01 16.83 14.00
CA LEU A 57 6.38 17.01 15.33
C LEU A 57 4.91 17.44 15.26
N PHE A 58 4.55 18.24 14.26
CA PHE A 58 3.18 18.76 14.03
C PHE A 58 2.35 17.89 13.07
N TYR A 59 2.94 16.86 12.47
CA TYR A 59 2.27 15.96 11.53
C TYR A 59 2.79 14.53 11.70
N GLN A 60 2.16 13.81 12.64
CA GLN A 60 2.65 12.53 13.16
C GLN A 60 2.09 11.29 12.41
N GLN A 61 1.32 11.49 11.32
CA GLN A 61 0.80 10.41 10.48
C GLN A 61 0.12 9.26 11.26
N LYS A 62 -0.66 9.60 12.30
CA LYS A 62 -1.25 8.63 13.26
C LYS A 62 -2.10 7.53 12.62
N GLU A 63 -2.72 7.81 11.48
CA GLU A 63 -3.51 6.81 10.74
C GLU A 63 -2.59 5.76 10.09
N LEU A 64 -1.51 6.20 9.43
CA LEU A 64 -0.52 5.31 8.84
C LEU A 64 0.21 4.48 9.91
N GLU A 65 0.45 5.05 11.09
CA GLU A 65 1.03 4.31 12.23
C GLU A 65 0.12 3.15 12.67
N LYS A 66 -1.20 3.37 12.75
CA LYS A 66 -2.16 2.29 13.08
C LYS A 66 -2.17 1.20 12.01
N LEU A 67 -2.10 1.58 10.75
CA LEU A 67 -2.05 0.62 9.64
C LEU A 67 -0.77 -0.22 9.70
N ALA A 68 0.37 0.40 10.00
CA ALA A 68 1.64 -0.31 10.15
C ALA A 68 1.63 -1.32 11.32
N GLN A 69 0.83 -1.10 12.37
CA GLN A 69 0.70 -2.05 13.50
C GLN A 69 -0.10 -3.31 13.16
N LEU A 70 -0.89 -3.27 12.09
CA LEU A 70 -1.66 -4.43 11.63
C LEU A 70 -0.79 -5.43 10.83
N ASP A 71 0.42 -5.02 10.48
CA ASP A 71 1.37 -5.80 9.69
C ASP A 71 2.13 -6.86 10.53
N SER A 72 2.56 -7.95 9.89
CA SER A 72 3.32 -9.06 10.48
C SER A 72 4.78 -8.72 10.82
N HIS A 73 5.22 -7.47 10.59
CA HIS A 73 6.57 -6.94 10.82
C HIS A 73 7.70 -7.70 10.10
N GLN A 74 7.40 -8.56 9.12
CA GLN A 74 8.43 -9.24 8.30
C GLN A 74 9.01 -8.36 7.20
N THR A 75 8.25 -7.38 6.73
CA THR A 75 8.70 -6.30 5.86
C THR A 75 8.50 -4.97 6.57
N LEU A 76 9.29 -3.95 6.22
CA LEU A 76 9.22 -2.65 6.88
C LEU A 76 7.86 -1.95 6.70
N PHE A 77 7.01 -2.39 5.76
CA PHE A 77 5.62 -1.97 5.62
C PHE A 77 4.70 -3.03 4.95
N MET A 78 3.54 -3.24 5.56
CA MET A 78 2.27 -3.87 5.13
C MET A 78 2.30 -5.19 4.33
N ASP A 79 2.27 -6.32 5.03
CA ASP A 79 1.80 -7.61 4.53
C ASP A 79 0.28 -7.59 4.31
N HIS A 80 -0.11 -7.16 3.12
CA HIS A 80 -1.49 -7.12 2.65
C HIS A 80 -2.03 -8.48 2.19
N HIS A 81 -1.32 -9.58 2.47
CA HIS A 81 -1.87 -10.93 2.32
C HIS A 81 -2.65 -11.39 3.55
N ASN A 82 -2.65 -10.62 4.65
CA ASN A 82 -3.42 -10.93 5.84
C ASN A 82 -4.87 -10.39 5.73
N PRO A 83 -5.90 -11.26 5.73
CA PRO A 83 -7.30 -10.87 5.57
C PRO A 83 -7.83 -9.99 6.72
N GLU A 84 -7.24 -10.03 7.91
CA GLU A 84 -7.62 -9.14 9.01
C GLU A 84 -7.16 -7.69 8.77
N VAL A 85 -6.02 -7.50 8.09
CA VAL A 85 -5.50 -6.17 7.74
C VAL A 85 -6.40 -5.49 6.71
N ILE A 86 -6.85 -6.26 5.71
CA ILE A 86 -7.79 -5.81 4.68
C ILE A 86 -9.11 -5.37 5.32
N LYS A 87 -9.64 -6.14 6.28
CA LYS A 87 -10.90 -5.85 6.97
C LYS A 87 -10.85 -4.57 7.81
N GLU A 88 -9.73 -4.30 8.47
CA GLU A 88 -9.54 -3.06 9.23
C GLU A 88 -9.29 -1.85 8.31
N LEU A 89 -8.60 -2.03 7.18
CA LEU A 89 -8.49 -1.02 6.12
C LEU A 89 -9.87 -0.63 5.56
N THR A 90 -10.76 -1.60 5.36
CA THR A 90 -12.15 -1.35 4.92
C THR A 90 -12.96 -0.60 5.99
N LYS A 91 -12.82 -0.93 7.29
CA LYS A 91 -13.52 -0.26 8.39
C LYS A 91 -13.10 1.19 8.62
N LEU A 92 -11.86 1.55 8.26
CA LEU A 92 -11.35 2.93 8.38
C LEU A 92 -11.96 3.90 7.34
N GLY A 93 -12.85 3.42 6.46
CA GLY A 93 -13.89 4.25 5.86
C GLY A 93 -13.49 5.07 4.63
N LYS A 94 -12.66 4.52 3.72
CA LYS A 94 -12.35 5.18 2.44
C LYS A 94 -12.50 4.32 1.17
N ILE A 95 -13.25 3.21 1.22
CA ILE A 95 -13.65 2.50 -0.01
C ILE A 95 -14.98 1.74 0.18
N GLU A 96 -15.87 1.87 -0.80
CA GLU A 96 -16.89 0.85 -1.09
C GLU A 96 -16.15 -0.35 -1.68
N THR A 97 -16.19 -1.49 -1.01
CA THR A 97 -15.77 -2.77 -1.58
C THR A 97 -16.63 -3.03 -2.82
N MET A 98 -16.00 -3.22 -3.98
CA MET A 98 -16.71 -3.69 -5.18
C MET A 98 -17.11 -5.15 -4.95
N ASP A 99 -18.30 -5.36 -4.36
CA ASP A 99 -19.03 -6.61 -4.52
C ASP A 99 -19.21 -6.85 -6.02
N LYS A 100 -18.71 -8.00 -6.49
CA LYS A 100 -18.98 -8.52 -7.84
C LYS A 100 -20.43 -8.92 -7.99
#